data_AF-A0A2I1FSX8-F1
#
_entry.id   AF-A0A2I1FSX8-F1
#
_cell.length_a   1.000
_cell.length_b   1.000
_cell.length_c   1.000
_cell.angle_alpha   90.00
_cell.angle_beta   90.00
_cell.angle_gamma   90.00
#
_symmetry.space_group_name_H-M   'P 1'
#
loop_
_entity.id
_entity.type
_entity.pdbx_description
1 polymer ?
#
loop_
_entity_poly.entity_id
_entity_poly.type
_entity_poly.pdbx_seq_one_letter_code
_entity_poly.pdbx_strand_id
1 'polypeptide(L)'
;MQAKSSKDSSTFPSLEYFLPDNEYDSDDFDFLGYDLVAEQNEIFIIVPNISRANVTDNNPLRENGFILYISKESIFLGKILSLYRSISMRYAYVSFSQDIDSLSYISVATFVNTDGNLFSQICKSGGNIFAHITPKQVIYHFDNSCLDINNVASLPGRPCLEGNSWEIFNFFSQKHVISVIVTIFG
;
A
#
# COMPACT_ATOMS: atom_id res chain seq x y z
N MET A 1 -3.35 35.77 -33.45
CA MET A 1 -2.34 35.79 -32.36
C MET A 1 -2.78 36.88 -31.39
N GLN A 2 -3.04 36.69 -30.10
CA GLN A 2 -2.50 35.76 -29.11
C GLN A 2 -3.59 35.24 -28.17
N ALA A 3 -3.44 33.99 -27.74
CA ALA A 3 -4.18 33.37 -26.64
C ALA A 3 -3.69 33.95 -25.30
N LYS A 4 -4.62 34.30 -24.41
CA LYS A 4 -4.32 34.55 -23.00
C LYS A 4 -4.16 33.20 -22.31
N SER A 5 -2.92 32.84 -22.00
CA SER A 5 -2.55 31.75 -21.09
C SER A 5 -2.77 32.23 -19.66
N SER A 6 -3.75 31.65 -18.95
CA SER A 6 -3.80 31.68 -17.50
C SER A 6 -2.83 30.63 -16.97
N LYS A 7 -1.72 31.08 -16.41
CA LYS A 7 -0.87 30.23 -15.56
C LYS A 7 -1.60 30.05 -14.23
N ASP A 8 -2.31 28.94 -14.07
CA ASP A 8 -2.55 28.41 -12.73
C ASP A 8 -1.21 27.87 -12.23
N SER A 9 -0.53 28.68 -11.42
CA SER A 9 0.59 28.22 -10.61
C SER A 9 0.01 27.36 -9.49
N SER A 10 -0.03 26.05 -9.69
CA SER A 10 -0.23 25.10 -8.59
C SER A 10 1.03 25.12 -7.72
N THR A 11 1.07 26.05 -6.77
CA THR A 11 2.07 26.06 -5.71
C THR A 11 1.73 24.90 -4.78
N PHE A 12 2.34 23.74 -5.01
CA PHE A 12 2.26 22.61 -4.09
C PHE A 12 2.91 23.01 -2.76
N PRO A 13 2.36 22.61 -1.61
CA PRO A 13 3.06 22.78 -0.33
C PRO A 13 4.34 21.94 -0.34
N SER A 14 5.38 22.47 0.28
CA SER A 14 6.63 21.78 0.57
C SER A 14 6.35 20.59 1.49
N LEU A 15 6.73 19.37 1.07
CA LEU A 15 6.81 18.24 1.99
C LEU A 15 7.93 18.51 3.01
N GLU A 16 7.57 18.74 4.27
CA GLU A 16 8.50 18.67 5.39
C GLU A 16 8.38 17.27 6.02
N TYR A 17 9.47 16.51 5.97
CA TYR A 17 9.58 15.21 6.63
C TYR A 17 9.92 15.48 8.10
N PHE A 18 8.93 15.44 8.98
CA PHE A 18 9.18 15.52 10.41
C PHE A 18 9.58 14.14 10.93
N LEU A 19 10.87 13.95 11.19
CA LEU A 19 11.28 12.98 12.19
C LEU A 19 10.87 13.57 13.55
N PRO A 20 10.26 12.81 14.47
CA PRO A 20 9.95 13.34 15.80
C PRO A 20 11.25 13.82 16.47
N ASP A 21 11.30 15.12 16.76
CA ASP A 21 12.41 15.79 17.45
C ASP A 21 12.49 15.30 18.90
N ASN A 22 13.07 14.12 19.13
CA ASN A 22 13.57 13.75 20.44
C ASN A 22 14.94 13.08 20.25
N GLU A 23 15.95 13.62 20.95
CA GLU A 23 17.32 13.13 21.03
C GLU A 23 17.36 11.61 21.19
N TYR A 24 17.74 10.90 20.12
CA TYR A 24 17.98 9.46 20.15
C TYR A 24 19.39 9.21 19.61
N ASP A 25 20.21 8.56 20.43
CA ASP A 25 21.59 8.19 20.14
C ASP A 25 21.65 7.45 18.79
N SER A 26 22.53 7.95 17.91
CA SER A 26 22.68 7.55 16.51
C SER A 26 23.21 6.13 16.29
N ASP A 27 23.36 5.33 17.34
CA ASP A 27 24.01 4.03 17.31
C ASP A 27 23.00 2.86 17.29
N ASP A 28 21.71 3.13 17.54
CA ASP A 28 20.61 2.16 17.44
C ASP A 28 19.74 2.47 16.21
N PHE A 29 20.28 2.29 15.00
CA PHE A 29 19.48 2.28 13.76
C PHE A 29 18.66 0.99 13.62
N ASP A 30 17.79 0.74 14.59
CA ASP A 30 16.67 -0.15 14.43
C ASP A 30 15.53 0.64 13.79
N PHE A 31 15.31 0.42 12.49
CA PHE A 31 14.22 0.97 11.68
C PHE A 31 12.85 0.36 12.10
N LEU A 32 12.66 0.13 13.40
CA LEU A 32 11.57 -0.63 14.00
C LEU A 32 10.47 0.33 14.47
N GLY A 33 9.40 0.45 13.69
CA GLY A 33 8.10 0.90 14.20
C GLY A 33 7.79 2.41 14.12
N TYR A 34 8.25 3.11 13.09
CA TYR A 34 7.82 4.49 12.86
C TYR A 34 6.49 4.55 12.09
N ASP A 35 5.58 5.40 12.57
CA ASP A 35 4.40 5.84 11.82
C ASP A 35 4.79 7.03 10.94
N LEU A 36 4.44 7.01 9.65
CA LEU A 36 4.59 8.23 8.84
C LEU A 36 3.41 9.16 9.11
N VAL A 37 3.72 10.40 9.43
CA VAL A 37 2.75 11.48 9.52
C VAL A 37 2.90 12.34 8.27
N ALA A 38 1.89 12.31 7.40
CA ALA A 38 1.84 13.18 6.22
C ALA A 38 0.79 14.28 6.42
N GLU A 39 1.17 15.54 6.18
CA GLU A 39 0.25 16.68 6.21
C GLU A 39 -0.27 16.97 4.80
N GLN A 40 -1.56 16.81 4.58
CA GLN A 40 -2.24 17.25 3.35
C GLN A 40 -3.44 18.12 3.72
N ASN A 41 -3.39 19.42 3.40
CA ASN A 41 -4.50 20.36 3.65
C ASN A 41 -5.05 20.31 5.09
N GLU A 42 -4.18 20.36 6.11
CA GLU A 42 -4.51 20.24 7.55
C GLU A 42 -5.01 18.85 8.00
N ILE A 43 -4.97 17.82 7.15
CA ILE A 43 -5.24 16.43 7.52
C ILE A 43 -3.91 15.71 7.79
N PHE A 44 -3.77 15.18 9.02
CA PHE A 44 -2.66 14.33 9.41
C PHE A 44 -2.99 12.86 9.11
N ILE A 45 -2.31 12.30 8.11
CA ILE A 45 -2.42 10.87 7.79
C ILE A 45 -1.33 10.13 8.57
N ILE A 46 -1.73 9.21 9.44
CA ILE A 46 -0.81 8.31 10.16
C ILE A 46 -0.76 6.99 9.41
N VAL A 47 0.40 6.64 8.84
CA VAL A 47 0.66 5.35 8.19
C VAL A 47 1.52 4.50 9.12
N PRO A 48 0.92 3.58 9.89
CA PRO A 48 1.64 2.89 10.93
C PRO A 48 2.62 1.83 10.41
N ASN A 49 3.72 1.66 11.13
CA ASN A 49 4.68 0.56 10.95
C ASN A 49 5.10 0.34 9.48
N ILE A 50 5.38 1.42 8.75
CA ILE A 50 5.61 1.36 7.30
C ILE A 50 6.80 0.47 6.93
N SER A 51 7.82 0.39 7.78
CA SER A 51 9.01 -0.42 7.56
C SER A 51 8.71 -1.91 7.45
N ARG A 52 7.60 -2.37 8.03
CA ARG A 52 7.10 -3.74 7.97
C ARG A 52 5.78 -3.83 7.23
N ALA A 53 5.47 -2.84 6.38
CA ALA A 53 4.20 -2.72 5.67
C ALA A 53 2.98 -2.86 6.59
N ASN A 54 3.05 -2.38 7.82
CA ASN A 54 2.00 -2.54 8.84
C ASN A 54 1.64 -3.99 9.22
N VAL A 55 2.61 -4.91 9.07
CA VAL A 55 2.48 -6.29 9.55
C VAL A 55 3.08 -6.38 10.95
N THR A 56 2.25 -6.79 11.92
CA THR A 56 2.62 -6.90 13.33
C THR A 56 1.96 -8.12 13.97
N ASP A 57 2.27 -8.39 15.24
CA ASP A 57 1.60 -9.43 16.02
C ASP A 57 0.08 -9.20 16.13
N ASN A 58 -0.33 -7.93 16.18
CA ASN A 58 -1.73 -7.52 16.28
C ASN A 58 -2.41 -7.40 14.91
N ASN A 59 -1.63 -7.14 13.85
CA ASN A 59 -2.11 -7.08 12.47
C ASN A 59 -1.36 -8.06 11.54
N PRO A 60 -1.52 -9.39 11.75
CA PRO A 60 -0.83 -10.37 10.93
C PRO A 60 -1.44 -10.47 9.53
N LEU A 61 -0.59 -10.76 8.54
CA LEU A 61 -1.03 -11.17 7.21
C LEU A 61 -1.83 -12.45 7.32
N ARG A 62 -2.97 -12.50 6.64
CA ARG A 62 -3.87 -13.66 6.60
C ARG A 62 -4.65 -13.69 5.30
N GLU A 63 -5.15 -14.87 4.96
CA GLU A 63 -6.08 -15.03 3.84
C GLU A 63 -7.27 -14.06 3.97
N ASN A 64 -7.73 -13.55 2.83
CA ASN A 64 -8.75 -12.51 2.70
C ASN A 64 -8.37 -11.12 3.23
N GLY A 65 -7.17 -10.94 3.80
CA GLY A 65 -6.63 -9.61 4.09
C GLY A 65 -6.37 -8.79 2.82
N PHE A 66 -6.33 -7.47 2.96
CA PHE A 66 -6.03 -6.56 1.86
C PHE A 66 -4.68 -5.90 2.04
N ILE A 67 -3.95 -5.76 0.94
CA ILE A 67 -2.64 -5.13 0.89
C ILE A 67 -2.55 -4.14 -0.27
N LEU A 68 -1.72 -3.13 -0.12
CA LEU A 68 -1.16 -2.38 -1.23
C LEU A 68 0.18 -2.98 -1.61
N TYR A 69 0.41 -3.15 -2.91
CA TYR A 69 1.69 -3.61 -3.41
C TYR A 69 2.07 -2.89 -4.70
N ILE A 70 3.37 -2.79 -4.96
CA ILE A 70 3.93 -2.14 -6.15
C ILE A 70 4.38 -3.16 -7.19
N SER A 71 4.08 -2.87 -8.46
CA SER A 71 4.62 -3.60 -9.60
C SER A 71 4.74 -2.67 -10.81
N LYS A 72 5.88 -2.67 -11.49
CA LYS A 72 6.14 -1.82 -12.67
C LYS A 72 5.72 -0.36 -12.43
N GLU A 73 6.19 0.20 -11.30
CA GLU A 73 5.94 1.61 -10.91
C GLU A 73 4.46 1.96 -10.67
N SER A 74 3.58 0.96 -10.57
CA SER A 74 2.16 1.14 -10.31
C SER A 74 1.76 0.45 -9.01
N ILE A 75 0.87 1.08 -8.26
CA ILE A 75 0.33 0.54 -7.01
C ILE A 75 -0.98 -0.17 -7.29
N PHE A 76 -1.15 -1.33 -6.66
CA PHE A 76 -2.32 -2.17 -6.78
C PHE A 76 -2.89 -2.49 -5.42
N LEU A 77 -4.20 -2.68 -5.37
CA LEU A 77 -4.88 -3.28 -4.24
C LEU A 77 -4.91 -4.79 -4.45
N GLY A 78 -4.39 -5.56 -3.50
CA GLY A 78 -4.37 -7.02 -3.53
C GLY A 78 -5.21 -7.60 -2.42
N LYS A 79 -6.12 -8.53 -2.73
CA LYS A 79 -6.74 -9.40 -1.73
C LYS A 79 -5.92 -10.68 -1.62
N ILE A 80 -5.43 -11.00 -0.42
CA ILE A 80 -4.61 -12.17 -0.14
C ILE A 80 -5.44 -13.43 -0.34
N LEU A 81 -4.93 -14.35 -1.16
CA LEU A 81 -5.51 -15.68 -1.38
C LEU A 81 -4.75 -16.76 -0.61
N SER A 82 -3.44 -16.63 -0.48
CA SER A 82 -2.61 -17.62 0.20
C SER A 82 -1.21 -17.08 0.45
N LEU A 83 -0.61 -17.51 1.56
CA LEU A 83 0.74 -17.17 1.97
C LEU A 83 1.64 -18.41 1.88
N TYR A 84 2.90 -18.25 1.47
CA TYR A 84 3.82 -19.37 1.34
C TYR A 84 5.18 -19.09 1.96
N ARG A 85 5.75 -20.10 2.60
CA ARG A 85 7.13 -20.10 3.12
C ARG A 85 7.93 -21.27 2.53
N SER A 86 9.21 -21.04 2.28
CA SER A 86 10.15 -22.08 1.88
C SER A 86 10.49 -22.97 3.07
N ILE A 87 10.24 -24.27 2.93
CA ILE A 87 10.61 -25.32 3.88
C ILE A 87 11.33 -26.40 3.08
N SER A 88 12.61 -26.61 3.36
CA SER A 88 13.43 -27.67 2.72
C SER A 88 13.30 -27.69 1.19
N MET A 89 13.44 -26.51 0.56
CA MET A 89 13.32 -26.27 -0.89
C MET A 89 11.92 -26.45 -1.51
N ARG A 90 10.87 -26.59 -0.69
CA ARG A 90 9.48 -26.60 -1.15
C ARG A 90 8.73 -25.40 -0.57
N TYR A 91 7.67 -24.97 -1.24
CA TYR A 91 6.80 -23.93 -0.73
C TYR A 91 5.61 -24.55 -0.01
N ALA A 92 5.50 -24.27 1.29
CA ALA A 92 4.39 -24.70 2.12
C ALA A 92 3.43 -23.54 2.35
N TYR A 93 2.14 -23.83 2.29
CA TYR A 93 1.09 -22.91 2.69
C TYR A 93 1.20 -22.59 4.19
N VAL A 94 0.97 -21.32 4.55
CA VAL A 94 0.83 -20.89 5.94
C VAL A 94 -0.47 -20.08 6.09
N SER A 95 -1.16 -20.26 7.22
CA SER A 95 -2.46 -19.63 7.47
C SER A 95 -2.36 -18.15 7.84
N PHE A 96 -1.25 -17.74 8.45
CA PHE A 96 -0.96 -16.34 8.77
C PHE A 96 0.56 -16.09 8.88
N SER A 97 0.95 -14.83 8.89
CA SER A 97 2.31 -14.40 9.23
C SER A 97 2.34 -13.06 9.95
N GLN A 98 3.11 -12.96 11.02
CA GLN A 98 3.38 -11.72 11.77
C GLN A 98 4.63 -11.00 11.27
N ASP A 99 5.38 -11.66 10.39
CA ASP A 99 6.58 -11.13 9.74
C ASP A 99 6.47 -11.35 8.23
N ILE A 100 6.40 -10.27 7.47
CA ILE A 100 6.25 -10.32 6.02
C ILE A 100 7.51 -10.89 5.35
N ASP A 101 8.69 -10.63 5.91
CA ASP A 101 9.97 -11.05 5.33
C ASP A 101 10.22 -12.55 5.52
N SER A 102 9.51 -13.18 6.45
CA SER A 102 9.53 -14.64 6.62
C SER A 102 8.83 -15.42 5.51
N LEU A 103 8.10 -14.73 4.61
CA LEU A 103 7.39 -15.35 3.50
C LEU A 103 8.28 -15.46 2.26
N SER A 104 7.97 -16.41 1.39
CA SER A 104 8.64 -16.54 0.09
C SER A 104 7.87 -15.85 -1.02
N TYR A 105 6.54 -16.02 -1.04
CA TYR A 105 5.66 -15.27 -1.92
C TYR A 105 4.23 -15.29 -1.39
N ILE A 106 3.41 -14.40 -1.94
CA ILE A 106 2.00 -14.22 -1.62
C ILE A 106 1.21 -14.33 -2.92
N SER A 107 0.14 -15.11 -2.93
CA SER A 107 -0.82 -15.11 -4.04
C SER A 107 -1.93 -14.10 -3.75
N VAL A 108 -2.24 -13.26 -4.73
CA VAL A 108 -3.27 -12.21 -4.59
C VAL A 108 -4.25 -12.21 -5.76
N ALA A 109 -5.49 -11.84 -5.46
CA ALA A 109 -6.42 -11.28 -6.42
C ALA A 109 -6.14 -9.78 -6.56
N THR A 110 -5.81 -9.33 -7.76
CA THR A 110 -5.33 -7.97 -8.02
C THR A 110 -6.45 -7.08 -8.52
N PHE A 111 -6.63 -5.94 -7.86
CA PHE A 111 -7.55 -4.89 -8.25
C PHE A 111 -6.76 -3.66 -8.72
N VAL A 112 -7.03 -3.22 -9.95
CA VAL A 112 -6.40 -2.05 -10.57
C VAL A 112 -7.23 -0.83 -10.24
N ASN A 113 -6.59 0.27 -9.84
CA ASN A 113 -7.25 1.54 -9.66
C ASN A 113 -7.78 2.05 -11.00
N THR A 114 -9.07 2.32 -11.08
CA THR A 114 -9.75 2.72 -12.33
C THR A 114 -10.05 4.21 -12.39
N ASP A 115 -10.50 4.77 -11.27
CA ASP A 115 -10.79 6.19 -11.11
C ASP A 115 -10.91 6.52 -9.61
N GLY A 116 -10.26 7.59 -9.15
CA GLY A 116 -10.28 7.99 -7.74
C GLY A 116 -10.03 6.81 -6.79
N ASN A 117 -11.01 6.52 -5.94
CA ASN A 117 -10.97 5.44 -4.95
C ASN A 117 -11.58 4.10 -5.43
N LEU A 118 -11.92 3.98 -6.72
CA LEU A 118 -12.56 2.80 -7.30
C LEU A 118 -11.55 1.85 -7.94
N PHE A 119 -11.67 0.57 -7.61
CA PHE A 119 -10.80 -0.48 -8.11
C PHE A 119 -11.59 -1.55 -8.88
N SER A 120 -10.91 -2.27 -9.79
CA SER A 120 -11.50 -3.35 -10.58
C SER A 120 -10.53 -4.52 -10.69
N GLN A 121 -11.02 -5.74 -10.41
CA GLN A 121 -10.26 -6.96 -10.69
C GLN A 121 -10.25 -7.32 -12.18
N ILE A 122 -11.24 -6.81 -12.92
CA ILE A 122 -11.45 -7.12 -14.33
C ILE A 122 -10.44 -6.34 -15.15
N CYS A 123 -9.57 -7.05 -15.87
CA CYS A 123 -8.65 -6.47 -16.82
C CYS A 123 -9.37 -6.05 -18.11
N LYS A 124 -8.68 -5.30 -18.99
CA LYS A 124 -9.26 -4.81 -20.26
C LYS A 124 -9.82 -5.92 -21.16
N SER A 125 -9.33 -7.16 -21.03
CA SER A 125 -9.81 -8.32 -21.78
C SER A 125 -10.95 -9.10 -21.09
N GLY A 126 -11.49 -8.60 -19.97
CA GLY A 126 -12.65 -9.19 -19.29
C GLY A 126 -12.34 -10.32 -18.30
N GLY A 127 -11.07 -10.63 -18.06
CA GLY A 127 -10.63 -11.64 -17.09
C GLY A 127 -10.26 -11.06 -15.72
N ASN A 128 -10.23 -11.91 -14.70
CA ASN A 128 -9.74 -11.54 -13.37
C ASN A 128 -8.21 -11.61 -13.31
N ILE A 129 -7.59 -10.64 -12.64
CA ILE A 129 -6.14 -10.62 -12.44
C ILE A 129 -5.78 -11.33 -11.15
N PHE A 130 -4.83 -12.25 -11.25
CA PHE A 130 -4.18 -12.94 -10.15
C PHE A 130 -2.67 -12.83 -10.31
N ALA A 131 -1.97 -12.65 -9.19
CA ALA A 131 -0.52 -12.51 -9.20
C ALA A 131 0.12 -13.25 -8.04
N HIS A 132 1.36 -13.70 -8.26
CA HIS A 132 2.28 -14.05 -7.18
C HIS A 132 3.24 -12.87 -7.00
N ILE A 133 3.32 -12.36 -5.78
CA ILE A 133 4.19 -11.23 -5.42
C ILE A 133 5.17 -11.65 -4.34
N THR A 134 6.33 -11.00 -4.30
CA THR A 134 7.28 -11.18 -3.22
C THR A 134 6.95 -10.24 -2.05
N PRO A 135 7.37 -10.58 -0.82
CA PRO A 135 7.24 -9.71 0.35
C PRO A 135 7.65 -8.26 0.10
N LYS A 136 8.78 -8.07 -0.60
CA LYS A 136 9.35 -6.75 -0.92
C LYS A 136 8.47 -5.86 -1.78
N GLN A 137 7.48 -6.44 -2.48
CA GLN A 137 6.55 -5.65 -3.28
C GLN A 137 5.41 -5.08 -2.44
N VAL A 138 5.18 -5.60 -1.23
CA VAL A 138 4.10 -5.14 -0.36
C VAL A 138 4.54 -3.86 0.33
N ILE A 139 3.75 -2.81 0.17
CA ILE A 139 4.04 -1.49 0.75
C ILE A 139 3.18 -1.21 1.98
N TYR A 140 2.00 -1.85 2.08
CA TYR A 140 1.11 -1.67 3.22
C TYR A 140 0.09 -2.81 3.35
N HIS A 141 -0.21 -3.24 4.58
CA HIS A 141 -1.25 -4.19 4.94
C HIS A 141 -2.34 -3.48 5.74
N PHE A 142 -3.58 -3.55 5.26
CA PHE A 142 -4.72 -2.96 5.94
C PHE A 142 -5.15 -3.85 7.11
N ASP A 143 -5.38 -3.24 8.26
CA ASP A 143 -6.11 -3.92 9.32
C ASP A 143 -7.56 -4.10 8.87
N ASN A 144 -8.01 -5.35 8.77
CA ASN A 144 -9.38 -5.69 8.37
C ASN A 144 -10.45 -5.03 9.26
N SER A 145 -10.13 -4.64 10.50
CA SER A 145 -11.05 -3.93 11.39
C SER A 145 -11.22 -2.44 11.04
N CYS A 146 -10.28 -1.86 10.31
CA CYS A 146 -10.25 -0.45 9.88
C CYS A 146 -10.43 -0.28 8.36
N LEU A 147 -10.73 -1.38 7.66
CA LEU A 147 -10.83 -1.40 6.22
C LEU A 147 -12.22 -0.96 5.76
N ASP A 148 -12.35 0.32 5.43
CA ASP A 148 -13.56 0.89 4.84
C ASP A 148 -13.60 0.56 3.33
N ILE A 149 -14.02 -0.66 2.99
CA ILE A 149 -14.31 -1.06 1.61
C ILE A 149 -15.81 -1.21 1.41
N ASN A 150 -16.38 -0.32 0.60
CA ASN A 150 -17.71 -0.52 0.06
C ASN A 150 -17.64 -1.33 -1.25
N ASN A 151 -18.35 -2.44 -1.28
CA ASN A 151 -18.72 -3.08 -2.53
C ASN A 151 -19.84 -2.23 -3.13
N VAL A 152 -19.49 -1.25 -3.97
CA VAL A 152 -20.46 -0.35 -4.61
C VAL A 152 -21.55 -1.22 -5.23
N ALA A 153 -22.76 -1.13 -4.67
CA ALA A 153 -23.85 -2.12 -4.80
C ALA A 153 -24.39 -2.29 -6.23
N SER A 154 -23.81 -1.62 -7.23
CA SER A 154 -24.16 -1.73 -8.65
C SER A 154 -23.15 -2.53 -9.48
N LEU A 155 -21.94 -2.85 -8.98
CA LEU A 155 -20.89 -3.53 -9.75
C LEU A 155 -20.14 -4.56 -8.88
N PRO A 156 -20.58 -5.84 -8.85
CA PRO A 156 -19.87 -6.89 -8.13
C PRO A 156 -18.42 -7.01 -8.65
N GLY A 157 -17.46 -7.07 -7.73
CA GLY A 157 -16.03 -7.16 -8.05
C GLY A 157 -15.30 -5.82 -8.20
N ARG A 158 -15.93 -4.70 -7.82
CA ARG A 158 -15.30 -3.37 -7.78
C ARG A 158 -15.27 -2.78 -6.37
N PRO A 159 -14.20 -3.03 -5.59
CA PRO A 159 -14.07 -2.42 -4.28
C PRO A 159 -13.78 -0.92 -4.39
N CYS A 160 -14.33 -0.16 -3.45
CA CYS A 160 -14.10 1.26 -3.28
C CYS A 160 -13.45 1.50 -1.91
N LEU A 161 -12.28 2.12 -1.87
CA LEU A 161 -11.63 2.50 -0.60
C LEU A 161 -12.24 3.79 -0.08
N GLU A 162 -12.56 3.85 1.20
CA GLU A 162 -13.09 5.04 1.87
C GLU A 162 -12.26 5.40 3.10
N GLY A 163 -12.55 6.57 3.68
CA GLY A 163 -11.91 7.08 4.89
C GLY A 163 -10.38 6.98 4.86
N ASN A 164 -9.81 6.49 5.96
CA ASN A 164 -8.37 6.34 6.12
C ASN A 164 -7.75 5.40 5.07
N SER A 165 -8.50 4.41 4.59
CA SER A 165 -7.98 3.46 3.60
C SER A 165 -7.73 4.13 2.24
N TRP A 166 -8.61 5.07 1.85
CA TRP A 166 -8.41 5.90 0.68
C TRP A 166 -7.23 6.86 0.85
N GLU A 167 -7.13 7.52 2.00
CA GLU A 167 -6.06 8.48 2.28
C GLU A 167 -4.67 7.84 2.23
N ILE A 168 -4.53 6.63 2.80
CA ILE A 168 -3.29 5.84 2.73
C ILE A 168 -2.95 5.49 1.28
N PHE A 169 -3.92 5.02 0.49
CA PHE A 169 -3.68 4.74 -0.93
C PHE A 169 -3.29 5.99 -1.72
N ASN A 170 -3.97 7.11 -1.47
CA ASN A 170 -3.70 8.38 -2.14
C ASN A 170 -2.30 8.90 -1.81
N PHE A 171 -1.86 8.80 -0.55
CA PHE A 171 -0.48 9.10 -0.13
C PHE A 171 0.54 8.31 -0.95
N PHE A 172 0.40 6.98 -0.99
CA PHE A 172 1.36 6.14 -1.70
C PHE A 172 1.35 6.35 -3.21
N SER A 173 0.22 6.77 -3.77
CA SER A 173 0.04 6.99 -5.21
C SER A 173 0.62 8.32 -5.71
N GLN A 174 1.18 9.15 -4.83
CA GLN A 174 1.85 10.39 -5.21
C GLN A 174 3.15 10.11 -5.98
N LYS A 175 3.36 10.83 -7.10
CA LYS A 175 4.51 10.60 -7.99
C LYS A 175 5.87 10.59 -7.28
N HIS A 176 6.08 11.50 -6.33
CA HIS A 176 7.33 11.57 -5.59
C HIS A 176 7.48 10.40 -4.61
N VAL A 177 6.41 9.97 -3.95
CA VAL A 177 6.41 8.78 -3.09
C VAL A 177 6.71 7.52 -3.90
N ILE A 178 6.05 7.35 -5.06
CA ILE A 178 6.35 6.24 -5.98
C ILE A 178 7.83 6.27 -6.39
N SER A 179 8.38 7.43 -6.73
CA SER A 179 9.80 7.56 -7.09
C SER A 179 10.74 7.11 -5.96
N VAL A 180 10.43 7.47 -4.72
CA VAL A 180 11.19 7.04 -3.53
C VAL A 180 11.07 5.52 -3.35
N ILE A 181 9.86 4.97 -3.41
CA ILE A 181 9.61 3.52 -3.30
C ILE A 181 10.38 2.76 -4.38
N VAL A 182 10.29 3.19 -5.65
CA VAL A 182 11.01 2.53 -6.75
C VAL A 182 12.52 2.61 -6.57
N THR A 183 13.06 3.69 -6.00
CA THR A 183 14.50 3.81 -5.70
C THR A 183 14.94 2.87 -4.58
N ILE A 184 14.07 2.59 -3.60
CA ILE A 184 14.37 1.71 -2.46
C ILE A 184 14.22 0.23 -2.84
N PHE A 185 13.22 -0.10 -3.67
CA PHE A 185 12.85 -1.49 -3.98
C PHE A 185 13.27 -1.98 -5.37
N GLY A 186 13.78 -1.11 -6.25
CA GLY A 186 14.28 -1.41 -7.60
C GLY A 186 15.78 -1.65 -7.65
#